data_AF-M6HEP6-F1
#
_entry.id   AF-M6HEP6-F1
#
_cell.length_a   1.000
_cell.length_b   1.000
_cell.length_c   1.000
_cell.angle_alpha   90.00
_cell.angle_beta   90.00
_cell.angle_gamma   90.00
#
_symmetry.space_group_name_H-M   'P 1'
#
loop_
_entity.id
_entity.type
_entity.pdbx_description
1 polymer ?
#
loop_
_entity_poly.entity_id
_entity_poly.type
_entity_poly.pdbx_seq_one_letter_code
_entity_poly.pdbx_strand_id
1 'polypeptide(L)'
;MILTLRKNFIVFLFIILGNTNPIFPDKKSEIKEIPIPASIQSGSTGEFVDSDMIFKTLENYDVLIFGEEHDDVVGHRIRLYWFQKIALKTPVILSLEMLERDQQKTLDEYLTGQITETAYLNSLTLWPNYIRDYHPFIKFAKEHKIPVLASNVPRKYVNLVASNGLEALFRIRSVFLPPKYLIRKFSQEAYEIKIKNTLRKHPGASSENRFIDAQYLWDAGMADSIANIFLMKNRKVIHINGRFHSDEGLGVTHRLRELGLKILSISMFPLKEGDVVPTEILKGCDFTVITERREKEN
;
A
#
# COMPACT_ATOMS: atom_id res chain seq x y z
N MET A 1 -13.14 1.19 84.14
CA MET A 1 -13.97 0.07 83.64
C MET A 1 -13.73 -0.03 82.14
N ILE A 2 -13.47 -1.26 81.65
CA ILE A 2 -13.31 -1.68 80.24
C ILE A 2 -11.89 -1.56 79.64
N LEU A 3 -11.25 -2.74 79.59
CA LEU A 3 -10.16 -3.15 78.71
C LEU A 3 -10.43 -2.80 77.24
N THR A 4 -9.39 -2.52 76.44
CA THR A 4 -9.35 -3.14 75.11
C THR A 4 -7.93 -3.44 74.61
N LEU A 5 -7.78 -4.72 74.29
CA LEU A 5 -6.61 -5.47 73.84
C LEU A 5 -5.93 -4.92 72.58
N ARG A 6 -4.59 -4.95 72.58
CA ARG A 6 -3.76 -5.03 71.36
C ARG A 6 -4.06 -6.33 70.63
N LYS A 7 -4.55 -6.26 69.39
CA LYS A 7 -4.61 -7.42 68.47
C LYS A 7 -3.36 -7.46 67.61
N ASN A 8 -2.54 -8.49 67.83
CA ASN A 8 -1.52 -8.95 66.89
C ASN A 8 -2.23 -9.59 65.68
N PHE A 9 -2.04 -9.05 64.49
CA PHE A 9 -2.42 -9.74 63.25
C PHE A 9 -1.21 -10.53 62.75
N ILE A 10 -1.30 -11.86 62.89
CA ILE A 10 -0.44 -12.83 62.23
C ILE A 10 -0.89 -12.91 60.78
N VAL A 11 -0.03 -12.50 59.84
CA VAL A 11 -0.25 -12.72 58.41
C VAL A 11 0.22 -14.14 58.09
N PHE A 12 -0.72 -15.02 57.74
CA PHE A 12 -0.42 -16.34 57.18
C PHE A 12 0.08 -16.18 55.74
N LEU A 13 1.35 -16.51 55.51
CA LEU A 13 1.94 -16.63 54.18
C LEU A 13 1.56 -17.99 53.59
N PHE A 14 0.56 -18.02 52.70
CA PHE A 14 0.29 -19.20 51.88
C PHE A 14 1.32 -19.27 50.75
N ILE A 15 2.30 -20.16 50.88
CA ILE A 15 3.19 -20.54 49.79
C ILE A 15 2.42 -21.54 48.92
N ILE A 16 1.84 -21.06 47.83
CA ILE A 16 1.39 -21.93 46.73
C ILE A 16 2.62 -22.28 45.91
N LEU A 17 3.14 -23.49 46.09
CA LEU A 17 4.08 -24.14 45.17
C LEU A 17 3.30 -24.52 43.91
N GLY A 18 3.09 -23.53 43.03
CA GLY A 18 2.58 -23.75 41.69
C GLY A 18 3.71 -24.20 40.78
N ASN A 19 3.61 -25.43 40.25
CA ASN A 19 4.39 -25.91 39.13
C ASN A 19 4.33 -24.89 37.96
N THR A 20 5.39 -24.12 37.76
CA THR A 20 5.53 -23.29 36.56
C THR A 20 6.09 -24.14 35.43
N ASN A 21 5.26 -25.03 34.90
CA ASN A 21 5.46 -25.46 33.52
C ASN A 21 5.08 -24.26 32.64
N PRO A 22 5.96 -23.76 31.76
CA PRO A 22 5.60 -22.69 30.86
C PRO A 22 4.48 -23.17 29.92
N ILE A 23 3.29 -22.57 30.04
CA ILE A 23 2.14 -22.73 29.11
C ILE A 23 2.33 -21.75 27.94
N PHE A 24 3.52 -21.74 27.35
CA PHE A 24 3.77 -21.13 26.06
C PHE A 24 4.69 -22.08 25.32
N PRO A 25 4.29 -22.61 24.15
CA PRO A 25 5.26 -23.29 23.31
C PRO A 25 6.34 -22.26 22.98
N ASP A 26 7.58 -22.62 23.27
CA ASP A 26 8.78 -21.94 22.80
C ASP A 26 8.63 -21.84 21.28
N LYS A 27 8.15 -20.68 20.81
CA LYS A 27 8.06 -20.41 19.38
C LYS A 27 9.49 -20.11 18.98
N LYS A 28 10.26 -21.19 18.71
CA LYS A 28 11.41 -21.13 17.82
C LYS A 28 11.00 -20.17 16.71
N SER A 29 11.71 -19.05 16.58
CA SER A 29 11.52 -18.16 15.47
C SER A 29 11.66 -19.02 14.22
N GLU A 30 10.53 -19.38 13.61
CA GLU A 30 10.54 -19.90 12.26
C GLU A 30 11.38 -18.88 11.49
N ILE A 31 12.50 -19.35 10.95
CA ILE A 31 13.17 -18.63 9.89
C ILE A 31 12.11 -18.56 8.80
N LYS A 32 11.30 -17.50 8.80
CA LYS A 32 10.37 -17.22 7.73
C LYS A 32 11.27 -17.10 6.52
N GLU A 33 11.23 -18.11 5.65
CA GLU A 33 11.99 -18.10 4.40
C GLU A 33 11.83 -16.72 3.75
N ILE A 34 12.98 -16.15 3.38
CA ILE A 34 13.03 -14.88 2.69
C ILE A 34 12.20 -15.07 1.42
N PRO A 35 11.09 -14.33 1.26
CA PRO A 35 10.26 -14.49 0.09
C PRO A 35 11.06 -14.01 -1.12
N ILE A 36 11.30 -14.91 -2.06
CA ILE A 36 12.02 -14.63 -3.31
C ILE A 36 11.03 -14.64 -4.48
N PRO A 37 11.13 -13.67 -5.41
CA PRO A 37 10.37 -13.74 -6.64
C PRO A 37 10.85 -14.92 -7.50
N ALA A 38 9.95 -15.43 -8.35
CA ALA A 38 10.31 -16.42 -9.35
C ALA A 38 11.27 -15.83 -10.40
N SER A 39 11.07 -14.56 -10.79
CA SER A 39 12.04 -13.84 -11.60
C SER A 39 11.88 -12.32 -11.47
N ILE A 40 12.94 -11.59 -11.81
CA ILE A 40 12.93 -10.14 -11.97
C ILE A 40 13.53 -9.84 -13.36
N GLN A 41 12.83 -9.05 -14.16
CA GLN A 41 13.27 -8.67 -15.50
C GLN A 41 13.40 -7.15 -15.61
N SER A 42 14.48 -6.69 -16.22
CA SER A 42 14.70 -5.29 -16.59
C SER A 42 13.73 -4.88 -17.68
N GLY A 43 13.02 -3.77 -17.48
CA GLY A 43 12.06 -3.31 -18.46
C GLY A 43 12.68 -2.79 -19.76
N SER A 44 13.90 -2.25 -19.69
CA SER A 44 14.58 -1.71 -20.86
C SER A 44 15.22 -2.80 -21.73
N THR A 45 15.69 -3.90 -21.15
CA THR A 45 16.44 -4.96 -21.86
C THR A 45 15.72 -6.30 -21.92
N GLY A 46 14.76 -6.56 -21.03
CA GLY A 46 14.16 -7.89 -20.84
C GLY A 46 15.05 -8.90 -20.14
N GLU A 47 16.26 -8.50 -19.73
CA GLU A 47 17.20 -9.40 -19.09
C GLU A 47 16.83 -9.66 -17.63
N PHE A 48 17.16 -10.87 -17.14
CA PHE A 48 16.99 -11.23 -15.75
C PHE A 48 18.00 -10.51 -14.86
N VAL A 49 17.51 -9.95 -13.76
CA VAL A 49 18.30 -9.22 -12.76
C VAL A 49 17.95 -9.69 -11.35
N ASP A 50 18.65 -9.19 -10.34
CA ASP A 50 18.32 -9.40 -8.93
C ASP A 50 17.66 -8.16 -8.28
N SER A 51 17.24 -8.29 -7.02
CA SER A 51 16.63 -7.19 -6.28
C SER A 51 17.62 -6.09 -5.89
N ASP A 52 18.92 -6.39 -5.82
CA ASP A 52 19.93 -5.40 -5.45
C ASP A 52 20.09 -4.35 -6.57
N MET A 53 19.92 -4.76 -7.83
CA MET A 53 19.83 -3.84 -8.96
C MET A 53 18.69 -2.82 -8.79
N ILE A 54 17.52 -3.26 -8.31
CA ILE A 54 16.38 -2.37 -8.04
C ILE A 54 16.75 -1.36 -6.93
N PHE A 55 17.30 -1.85 -5.81
CA PHE A 55 17.64 -1.00 -4.67
C PHE A 55 18.71 0.04 -5.01
N LYS A 56 19.71 -0.35 -5.81
CA LYS A 56 20.73 0.58 -6.32
C LYS A 56 20.13 1.58 -7.30
N THR A 57 19.26 1.15 -8.19
CA THR A 57 18.60 2.03 -9.16
C THR A 57 17.78 3.11 -8.45
N LEU A 58 17.05 2.74 -7.39
CA LEU A 58 16.23 3.65 -6.58
C LEU A 58 17.00 4.87 -6.04
N GLU A 59 18.31 4.78 -5.84
CA GLU A 59 19.13 5.91 -5.37
C GLU A 59 18.96 7.16 -6.26
N ASN A 60 18.71 6.97 -7.56
CA ASN A 60 18.56 8.04 -8.56
C ASN A 60 17.13 8.54 -8.77
N TYR A 61 16.15 7.99 -8.04
CA TYR A 61 14.72 8.25 -8.23
C TYR A 61 14.04 8.82 -6.98
N ASP A 62 12.96 9.56 -7.16
CA ASP A 62 12.22 10.23 -6.09
C ASP A 62 11.16 9.31 -5.49
N VAL A 63 10.52 8.49 -6.34
CA VAL A 63 9.44 7.60 -5.97
C VAL A 63 9.70 6.20 -6.51
N LEU A 64 9.51 5.19 -5.67
CA LEU A 64 9.36 3.79 -6.05
C LEU A 64 7.88 3.43 -6.06
N ILE A 65 7.36 2.95 -7.19
CA ILE A 65 5.99 2.43 -7.29
C ILE A 65 6.04 0.91 -7.39
N PHE A 66 5.38 0.25 -6.45
CA PHE A 66 5.05 -1.17 -6.50
C PHE A 66 3.61 -1.34 -7.02
N GLY A 67 3.49 -1.57 -8.33
CA GLY A 67 2.25 -2.02 -8.94
C GLY A 67 2.01 -3.49 -8.58
N GLU A 68 0.90 -3.78 -7.91
CA GLU A 68 0.58 -5.12 -7.40
C GLU A 68 -0.73 -5.70 -7.96
N GLU A 69 -0.84 -7.03 -7.93
CA GLU A 69 -2.14 -7.70 -7.86
C GLU A 69 -2.56 -7.84 -6.38
N HIS A 70 -3.73 -7.30 -6.04
CA HIS A 70 -4.15 -7.15 -4.65
C HIS A 70 -4.33 -8.47 -3.89
N ASP A 71 -4.55 -9.59 -4.59
CA ASP A 71 -4.68 -10.91 -3.98
C ASP A 71 -3.43 -11.81 -4.14
N ASP A 72 -2.31 -11.25 -4.60
CA ASP A 72 -1.01 -11.94 -4.64
C ASP A 72 -0.34 -11.97 -3.26
N VAL A 73 -0.64 -13.02 -2.48
CA VAL A 73 -0.10 -13.25 -1.14
C VAL A 73 1.43 -13.33 -1.13
N VAL A 74 2.05 -13.94 -2.14
CA VAL A 74 3.51 -14.06 -2.22
C VAL A 74 4.12 -12.70 -2.52
N GLY A 75 3.54 -11.96 -3.47
CA GLY A 75 3.93 -10.60 -3.77
C GLY A 75 3.85 -9.66 -2.57
N HIS A 76 2.81 -9.74 -1.75
CA HIS A 76 2.70 -8.92 -0.53
C HIS A 76 3.88 -9.16 0.42
N ARG A 77 4.29 -10.42 0.59
CA ARG A 77 5.45 -10.79 1.42
C ARG A 77 6.76 -10.26 0.83
N ILE A 78 6.94 -10.35 -0.49
CA ILE A 78 8.12 -9.81 -1.19
C ILE A 78 8.19 -8.29 -1.04
N ARG A 79 7.10 -7.57 -1.33
CA ARG A 79 7.02 -6.11 -1.20
C ARG A 79 7.30 -5.66 0.23
N LEU A 80 6.78 -6.35 1.23
CA LEU A 80 7.06 -6.05 2.64
C LEU A 80 8.54 -6.21 2.95
N TYR A 81 9.14 -7.33 2.55
CA TYR A 81 10.57 -7.57 2.76
C TYR A 81 11.45 -6.51 2.08
N TRP A 82 11.14 -6.15 0.84
CA TRP A 82 11.87 -5.10 0.10
C TRP A 82 11.69 -3.72 0.73
N PHE A 83 10.47 -3.36 1.11
CA PHE A 83 10.20 -2.11 1.82
C PHE A 83 11.04 -2.01 3.10
N GLN A 84 11.09 -3.07 3.91
CA GLN A 84 11.90 -3.13 5.13
C GLN A 84 13.38 -2.93 4.82
N LYS A 85 13.92 -3.64 3.82
CA LYS A 85 15.33 -3.51 3.40
C LYS A 85 15.69 -2.10 2.95
N ILE A 86 14.83 -1.46 2.18
CA ILE A 86 15.04 -0.10 1.69
C ILE A 86 14.93 0.90 2.85
N ALA A 87 13.87 0.81 3.65
CA ALA A 87 13.57 1.78 4.70
C ALA A 87 14.61 1.79 5.85
N LEU A 88 15.32 0.68 6.07
CA LEU A 88 16.42 0.61 7.03
C LEU A 88 17.69 1.33 6.55
N LYS A 89 17.83 1.59 5.24
CA LYS A 89 19.02 2.23 4.64
C LYS A 89 18.74 3.65 4.16
N THR A 90 17.51 3.93 3.77
CA THR A 90 17.13 5.17 3.09
C THR A 90 15.94 5.81 3.79
N PRO A 91 15.97 7.12 4.08
CA PRO A 91 14.81 7.84 4.59
C PRO A 91 13.68 7.81 3.56
N VAL A 92 12.61 7.08 3.90
CA VAL A 92 11.43 6.93 3.04
C VAL A 92 10.15 7.38 3.72
N ILE A 93 9.11 7.48 2.91
CA ILE A 93 7.70 7.60 3.29
C ILE A 93 6.98 6.43 2.64
N LEU A 94 6.16 5.72 3.41
CA LEU A 94 5.26 4.69 2.89
C LEU A 94 3.98 5.35 2.39
N SER A 95 3.52 5.04 1.18
CA SER A 95 2.29 5.55 0.61
C SER A 95 1.42 4.39 0.12
N LEU A 96 0.17 4.28 0.57
CA LEU A 96 -0.71 3.17 0.20
C LEU A 96 -1.96 3.69 -0.53
N GLU A 97 -2.31 3.06 -1.66
CA GLU A 97 -3.61 3.24 -2.32
C GLU A 97 -4.77 2.81 -1.41
N MET A 98 -4.54 1.80 -0.59
CA MET A 98 -5.53 1.15 0.25
C MET A 98 -6.03 2.01 1.41
N LEU A 99 -5.32 3.12 1.69
CA LEU A 99 -5.67 4.08 2.72
C LEU A 99 -6.15 5.39 2.08
N GLU A 100 -7.33 5.83 2.50
CA GLU A 100 -8.00 7.02 1.96
C GLU A 100 -7.57 8.27 2.74
N ARG A 101 -7.43 9.42 2.06
CA ARG A 101 -6.95 10.68 2.65
C ARG A 101 -7.71 11.12 3.90
N ASP A 102 -9.01 10.81 4.00
CA ASP A 102 -9.82 11.13 5.19
C ASP A 102 -9.51 10.24 6.41
N GLN A 103 -8.70 9.19 6.23
CA GLN A 103 -8.20 8.30 7.27
C GLN A 103 -6.86 8.77 7.87
N GLN A 104 -6.18 9.75 7.25
CA GLN A 104 -4.82 10.16 7.63
C GLN A 104 -4.71 10.56 9.10
N LYS A 105 -5.70 11.26 9.66
CA LYS A 105 -5.67 11.69 11.07
C LYS A 105 -5.61 10.49 12.03
N THR A 106 -6.51 9.53 11.85
CA THR A 106 -6.57 8.32 12.69
C THR A 106 -5.33 7.46 12.51
N LEU A 107 -4.79 7.41 11.27
CA LEU A 107 -3.51 6.77 10.98
C LEU A 107 -2.36 7.43 11.77
N ASP A 108 -2.26 8.75 11.77
CA ASP A 108 -1.22 9.48 12.50
C ASP A 108 -1.34 9.28 14.02
N GLU A 109 -2.55 9.31 14.56
CA GLU A 109 -2.83 9.00 15.98
C GLU A 109 -2.36 7.58 16.34
N TYR A 110 -2.58 6.61 15.45
CA TYR A 110 -2.07 5.25 15.65
C TYR A 110 -0.55 5.20 15.58
N LEU A 111 0.07 5.75 14.53
CA LEU A 111 1.52 5.73 14.33
C LEU A 111 2.27 6.41 15.49
N THR A 112 1.70 7.45 16.08
CA THR A 112 2.28 8.17 17.22
C THR A 112 1.95 7.54 18.59
N GLY A 113 1.12 6.50 18.63
CA GLY A 113 0.78 5.79 19.86
C GLY A 113 -0.31 6.46 20.71
N GLN A 114 -1.02 7.45 20.17
CA GLN A 114 -2.14 8.11 20.85
C GLN A 114 -3.37 7.19 20.97
N ILE A 115 -3.55 6.27 20.03
CA ILE A 115 -4.60 5.24 20.06
C ILE A 115 -4.02 3.84 19.97
N THR A 116 -4.75 2.86 20.52
CA THR A 116 -4.39 1.45 20.46
C THR A 116 -4.59 0.89 19.04
N GLU A 117 -3.96 -0.24 18.74
CA GLU A 117 -4.15 -0.96 17.47
C GLU A 117 -5.62 -1.36 17.27
N THR A 118 -6.29 -1.82 18.33
CA THR A 118 -7.73 -2.14 18.29
C THR A 118 -8.58 -0.91 17.98
N ALA A 119 -8.30 0.24 18.60
CA ALA A 119 -9.01 1.48 18.31
C ALA A 119 -8.78 1.94 16.86
N TYR A 120 -7.54 1.86 16.36
CA TYR A 120 -7.20 2.16 14.98
C TYR A 120 -8.00 1.32 13.98
N LEU A 121 -7.97 0.00 14.12
CA LEU A 121 -8.63 -0.93 13.21
C LEU A 121 -10.16 -0.79 13.23
N ASN A 122 -10.74 -0.51 14.39
CA ASN A 122 -12.20 -0.34 14.53
C ASN A 122 -12.70 1.03 14.06
N SER A 123 -11.82 2.03 13.94
CA SER A 123 -12.20 3.40 13.56
C SER A 123 -12.22 3.62 12.06
N LEU A 124 -11.68 2.69 11.26
CA LEU A 124 -11.49 2.84 9.82
C LEU A 124 -12.26 1.79 9.04
N THR A 125 -12.76 2.20 7.86
CA THR A 125 -13.20 1.26 6.84
C THR A 125 -11.99 0.78 6.06
N LEU A 126 -11.57 -0.46 6.32
CA LEU A 126 -10.37 -1.06 5.74
C LEU A 126 -10.74 -2.12 4.69
N TRP A 127 -9.78 -2.45 3.82
CA TRP A 127 -9.96 -3.50 2.82
C TRP A 127 -10.06 -4.88 3.52
N PRO A 128 -10.79 -5.86 2.96
CA PRO A 128 -10.97 -7.17 3.60
C PRO A 128 -9.65 -7.88 3.93
N ASN A 129 -8.64 -7.73 3.07
CA ASN A 129 -7.32 -8.34 3.25
C ASN A 129 -6.32 -7.45 4.02
N TYR A 130 -6.75 -6.29 4.54
CA TYR A 130 -5.85 -5.29 5.11
C TYR A 130 -5.00 -5.81 6.26
N ILE A 131 -5.61 -6.53 7.22
CA ILE A 131 -4.89 -7.04 8.40
C ILE A 131 -3.76 -8.00 7.98
N ARG A 132 -3.99 -8.81 6.95
CA ARG A 132 -3.03 -9.79 6.45
C ARG A 132 -1.92 -9.12 5.64
N ASP A 133 -2.30 -8.25 4.69
CA ASP A 133 -1.41 -7.85 3.60
C ASP A 133 -0.79 -6.46 3.80
N TYR A 134 -1.54 -5.49 4.33
CA TYR A 134 -1.10 -4.08 4.39
C TYR A 134 -0.73 -3.63 5.80
N HIS A 135 -1.41 -4.15 6.83
CA HIS A 135 -1.12 -3.82 8.23
C HIS A 135 0.30 -4.17 8.67
N PRO A 136 0.96 -5.24 8.18
CA PRO A 136 2.39 -5.48 8.45
C PRO A 136 3.30 -4.32 8.05
N PHE A 137 3.00 -3.61 6.95
CA PHE A 137 3.76 -2.42 6.56
C PHE A 137 3.55 -1.29 7.58
N ILE A 138 2.32 -1.10 8.07
CA ILE A 138 2.01 -0.07 9.07
C ILE A 138 2.69 -0.36 10.41
N LYS A 139 2.69 -1.62 10.86
CA LYS A 139 3.39 -2.02 12.09
C LYS A 139 4.89 -1.74 12.00
N PHE A 140 5.51 -2.12 10.89
CA PHE A 140 6.92 -1.81 10.64
C PHE A 140 7.17 -0.30 10.59
N ALA A 141 6.32 0.44 9.89
CA ALA A 141 6.43 1.90 9.82
C ALA A 141 6.30 2.56 11.20
N LYS A 142 5.37 2.09 12.03
CA LYS A 142 5.21 2.54 13.41
C LYS A 142 6.45 2.28 14.26
N GLU A 143 6.95 1.05 14.24
CA GLU A 143 8.14 0.64 15.00
C GLU A 143 9.37 1.48 14.64
N HIS A 144 9.56 1.75 13.35
CA HIS A 144 10.71 2.50 12.84
C HIS A 144 10.45 4.00 12.63
N LYS A 145 9.29 4.53 13.08
CA LYS A 145 8.89 5.95 12.94
C LYS A 145 8.96 6.45 11.49
N ILE A 146 8.59 5.59 10.53
CA ILE A 146 8.49 5.93 9.12
C ILE A 146 7.14 6.62 8.89
N PRO A 147 7.09 7.82 8.28
CA PRO A 147 5.84 8.46 7.93
C PRO A 147 5.03 7.60 6.95
N VAL A 148 3.72 7.53 7.17
CA VAL A 148 2.79 6.84 6.26
C VAL A 148 1.79 7.83 5.70
N LEU A 149 1.57 7.76 4.39
CA LEU A 149 0.61 8.55 3.63
C LEU A 149 -0.58 7.68 3.22
N ALA A 150 -1.77 8.09 3.66
CA ALA A 150 -3.05 7.66 3.12
C ALA A 150 -3.32 8.40 1.81
N SER A 151 -2.98 7.76 0.70
CA SER A 151 -2.75 8.47 -0.55
C SER A 151 -4.01 8.68 -1.40
N ASN A 152 -5.02 7.85 -1.21
CA ASN A 152 -6.10 7.74 -2.19
C ASN A 152 -7.29 8.66 -1.86
N VAL A 153 -8.05 9.02 -2.89
CA VAL A 153 -9.29 9.78 -2.70
C VAL A 153 -10.31 8.91 -1.95
N PRO A 154 -11.09 9.48 -1.01
CA PRO A 154 -12.15 8.73 -0.36
C PRO A 154 -13.12 8.10 -1.36
N ARG A 155 -13.39 6.80 -1.22
CA ARG A 155 -14.12 6.00 -2.23
C ARG A 155 -15.52 6.54 -2.51
N LYS A 156 -16.15 7.21 -1.54
CA LYS A 156 -17.44 7.89 -1.71
C LYS A 156 -17.44 8.92 -2.86
N TYR A 157 -16.32 9.60 -3.10
CA TYR A 157 -16.22 10.58 -4.20
C TYR A 157 -15.98 9.91 -5.55
N VAL A 158 -15.26 8.78 -5.56
CA VAL A 158 -15.03 8.01 -6.77
C VAL A 158 -16.31 7.33 -7.21
N ASN A 159 -17.07 6.76 -6.27
CA ASN A 159 -18.40 6.21 -6.53
C ASN A 159 -19.38 7.27 -7.04
N LEU A 160 -19.30 8.51 -6.51
CA LEU A 160 -20.10 9.63 -7.01
C LEU A 160 -19.78 9.94 -8.48
N VAL A 161 -18.50 10.00 -8.87
CA VAL A 161 -18.10 10.21 -10.27
C VAL A 161 -18.54 9.06 -11.16
N ALA A 162 -18.29 7.81 -10.73
CA ALA A 162 -18.69 6.63 -11.48
C ALA A 162 -20.22 6.59 -11.74
N SER A 163 -21.01 7.02 -10.75
CA SER A 163 -22.48 7.00 -10.83
C SER A 163 -23.04 8.19 -11.60
N ASN A 164 -22.55 9.41 -11.30
CA ASN A 164 -23.19 10.66 -11.69
C ASN A 164 -22.37 11.53 -12.66
N GLY A 165 -21.14 11.13 -13.00
CA GLY A 165 -20.23 11.88 -13.85
C GLY A 165 -19.35 12.88 -13.08
N LEU A 166 -18.32 13.38 -13.76
CA LEU A 166 -17.32 14.27 -13.18
C LEU A 166 -17.92 15.59 -12.66
N GLU A 167 -18.98 16.08 -13.32
CA GLU A 167 -19.67 17.32 -12.96
C GLU A 167 -20.27 17.26 -11.55
N ALA A 168 -20.61 16.06 -11.07
CA ALA A 168 -21.11 15.88 -9.71
C ALA A 168 -20.10 16.34 -8.65
N LEU A 169 -18.79 16.26 -8.94
CA LEU A 169 -17.76 16.79 -8.05
C LEU A 169 -17.67 18.31 -8.05
N PHE A 170 -18.19 19.03 -9.04
CA PHE A 170 -18.03 20.48 -9.12
C PHE A 170 -18.70 21.19 -7.93
N ARG A 171 -19.77 20.62 -7.40
CA ARG A 171 -20.50 21.11 -6.22
C ARG A 171 -19.85 20.69 -4.89
N ILE A 172 -18.97 19.69 -4.90
CA ILE A 172 -18.31 19.19 -3.69
C ILE A 172 -17.11 20.07 -3.32
N ARG A 173 -17.02 20.41 -2.03
CA ARG A 173 -15.86 21.06 -1.41
C ARG A 173 -15.32 20.10 -0.37
N SER A 174 -14.12 19.59 -0.59
CA SER A 174 -13.45 18.65 0.31
C SER A 174 -11.95 18.82 0.18
N VAL A 175 -11.26 18.84 1.32
CA VAL A 175 -9.80 18.87 1.39
C VAL A 175 -9.17 17.54 0.95
N PHE A 176 -9.97 16.49 0.86
CA PHE A 176 -9.53 15.14 0.48
C PHE A 176 -9.58 14.90 -1.04
N LEU A 177 -9.97 15.91 -1.82
CA LEU A 177 -9.95 15.84 -3.28
C LEU A 177 -8.67 16.50 -3.82
N PRO A 178 -8.08 15.97 -4.91
CA PRO A 178 -7.04 16.71 -5.62
C PRO A 178 -7.63 17.99 -6.23
N PRO A 179 -6.79 18.98 -6.60
CA PRO A 179 -7.22 20.09 -7.43
C PRO A 179 -7.99 19.61 -8.66
N LYS A 180 -9.23 20.07 -8.85
CA LYS A 180 -10.16 19.52 -9.87
C LYS A 180 -9.60 19.55 -11.29
N TYR A 181 -8.80 20.56 -11.63
CA TYR A 181 -8.17 20.67 -12.95
C TYR A 181 -7.19 19.52 -13.21
N LEU A 182 -6.60 18.90 -12.18
CA LEU A 182 -5.68 17.77 -12.35
C LEU A 182 -6.38 16.47 -12.77
N ILE A 183 -7.70 16.36 -12.61
CA ILE A 183 -8.42 15.12 -12.90
C ILE A 183 -8.28 14.75 -14.38
N ARG A 184 -8.37 15.70 -15.31
CA ARG A 184 -8.21 15.42 -16.76
C ARG A 184 -6.96 16.01 -17.40
N LYS A 185 -6.15 16.79 -16.67
CA LYS A 185 -4.97 17.50 -17.23
C LYS A 185 -3.97 16.58 -17.95
N PHE A 186 -3.71 15.40 -17.40
CA PHE A 186 -2.72 14.43 -17.91
C PHE A 186 -3.39 13.15 -18.42
N SER A 187 -4.46 13.31 -19.19
CA SER A 187 -5.18 12.17 -19.76
C SER A 187 -4.35 11.48 -20.84
N GLN A 188 -4.38 10.15 -20.88
CA GLN A 188 -3.65 9.31 -21.82
C GLN A 188 -4.63 8.46 -22.62
N GLU A 189 -4.60 8.55 -23.95
CA GLU A 189 -5.50 7.79 -24.83
C GLU A 189 -5.32 6.27 -24.66
N ALA A 190 -4.07 5.80 -24.58
CA ALA A 190 -3.76 4.39 -24.34
C ALA A 190 -4.36 3.88 -23.01
N TYR A 191 -4.37 4.72 -21.98
CA TYR A 191 -4.96 4.36 -20.68
C TYR A 191 -6.48 4.27 -20.76
N GLU A 192 -7.14 5.20 -21.46
CA GLU A 192 -8.58 5.13 -21.69
C GLU A 192 -8.98 3.89 -22.47
N ILE A 193 -8.20 3.50 -23.49
CA ILE A 193 -8.42 2.25 -24.24
C ILE A 193 -8.28 1.04 -23.32
N LYS A 194 -7.24 1.02 -22.48
CA LYS A 194 -7.01 -0.04 -21.49
C LYS A 194 -8.19 -0.16 -20.51
N ILE A 195 -8.68 0.97 -19.99
CA ILE A 195 -9.87 1.02 -19.13
C ILE A 195 -11.10 0.44 -19.85
N LYS A 196 -11.38 0.89 -21.09
CA LYS A 196 -12.52 0.40 -21.89
C LYS A 196 -12.44 -1.10 -22.14
N ASN A 197 -11.25 -1.62 -22.45
CA ASN A 197 -11.04 -3.05 -22.68
C ASN A 197 -11.27 -3.89 -21.42
N THR A 198 -10.89 -3.39 -20.24
CA THR A 198 -11.18 -4.04 -18.96
C THR A 198 -12.68 -4.04 -18.66
N LEU A 199 -13.37 -2.92 -18.89
CA LEU A 199 -14.83 -2.82 -18.69
C LEU A 199 -15.63 -3.77 -19.56
N ARG A 200 -15.24 -3.95 -20.83
CA ARG A 200 -15.93 -4.87 -21.75
C ARG A 200 -15.90 -6.33 -21.28
N LYS A 201 -14.94 -6.70 -20.41
CA LYS A 201 -14.87 -8.03 -19.78
C LYS A 201 -15.85 -8.18 -18.60
N HIS A 202 -16.51 -7.10 -18.16
CA HIS A 202 -17.49 -7.06 -17.07
C HIS A 202 -18.80 -6.38 -17.53
N PRO A 203 -19.71 -7.11 -18.21
CA PRO A 203 -20.98 -6.55 -18.66
C PRO A 203 -21.84 -6.09 -17.47
N GLY A 204 -22.19 -4.79 -17.44
CA GLY A 204 -22.97 -4.17 -16.36
C GLY A 204 -22.49 -2.78 -15.92
N ALA A 205 -21.33 -2.32 -16.42
CA ALA A 205 -20.80 -1.02 -16.06
C ALA A 205 -21.65 0.14 -16.65
N SER A 206 -21.89 1.15 -15.82
CA SER A 206 -22.34 2.48 -16.24
C SER A 206 -21.43 3.05 -17.34
N SER A 207 -21.91 4.08 -18.05
CA SER A 207 -21.18 4.83 -19.10
C SER A 207 -19.65 4.76 -19.01
N GLU A 208 -19.01 4.25 -20.07
CA GLU A 208 -17.54 4.06 -20.15
C GLU A 208 -16.77 5.33 -19.70
N ASN A 209 -17.25 6.51 -20.09
CA ASN A 209 -16.62 7.78 -19.74
C ASN A 209 -16.64 8.07 -18.24
N ARG A 210 -17.71 7.72 -17.52
CA ARG A 210 -17.78 7.95 -16.05
C ARG A 210 -16.81 7.06 -15.30
N PHE A 211 -16.61 5.85 -15.77
CA PHE A 211 -15.63 4.95 -15.18
C PHE A 211 -14.21 5.44 -15.46
N ILE A 212 -13.94 5.94 -16.66
CA ILE A 212 -12.67 6.60 -16.99
C ILE A 212 -12.41 7.79 -16.05
N ASP A 213 -13.40 8.68 -15.86
CA ASP A 213 -13.26 9.82 -14.95
C ASP A 213 -13.03 9.38 -13.49
N ALA A 214 -13.66 8.28 -13.06
CA ALA A 214 -13.46 7.70 -11.74
C ALA A 214 -12.02 7.16 -11.55
N GLN A 215 -11.48 6.47 -12.55
CA GLN A 215 -10.08 6.01 -12.55
C GLN A 215 -9.12 7.21 -12.50
N TYR A 216 -9.36 8.23 -13.33
CA TYR A 216 -8.55 9.43 -13.31
C TYR A 216 -8.64 10.23 -12.00
N LEU A 217 -9.78 10.18 -11.29
CA LEU A 217 -9.89 10.79 -9.97
C LEU A 217 -9.01 10.07 -8.95
N TRP A 218 -9.02 8.73 -8.95
CA TRP A 218 -8.11 7.93 -8.11
C TRP A 218 -6.65 8.29 -8.39
N ASP A 219 -6.23 8.21 -9.66
CA ASP A 219 -4.86 8.49 -10.06
C ASP A 219 -4.43 9.93 -9.75
N ALA A 220 -5.31 10.91 -9.99
CA ALA A 220 -5.06 12.30 -9.67
C ALA A 220 -4.87 12.50 -8.16
N GLY A 221 -5.68 11.82 -7.35
CA GLY A 221 -5.55 11.86 -5.90
C GLY A 221 -4.25 11.23 -5.42
N MET A 222 -3.92 10.02 -5.86
CA MET A 222 -2.67 9.38 -5.44
C MET A 222 -1.45 10.22 -5.84
N ALA A 223 -1.39 10.68 -7.10
CA ALA A 223 -0.28 11.50 -7.59
C ALA A 223 -0.14 12.84 -6.85
N ASP A 224 -1.25 13.55 -6.61
CA ASP A 224 -1.26 14.80 -5.86
C ASP A 224 -0.82 14.59 -4.40
N SER A 225 -1.22 13.51 -3.74
CA SER A 225 -0.79 13.20 -2.38
C SER A 225 0.72 12.98 -2.31
N ILE A 226 1.24 12.18 -3.23
CA ILE A 226 2.65 11.79 -3.29
C ILE A 226 3.52 13.00 -3.62
N ALA A 227 3.15 13.79 -4.62
CA ALA A 227 3.89 15.00 -4.98
C ALA A 227 3.95 16.01 -3.82
N ASN A 228 2.82 16.25 -3.15
CA ASN A 228 2.78 17.17 -2.01
C ASN A 228 3.67 16.68 -0.86
N ILE A 229 3.57 15.41 -0.45
CA ILE A 229 4.36 14.93 0.69
C ILE A 229 5.86 14.86 0.37
N PHE A 230 6.23 14.53 -0.86
CA PHE A 230 7.61 14.54 -1.33
C PHE A 230 8.24 15.92 -1.17
N LEU A 231 7.55 16.96 -1.66
CA LEU A 231 8.00 18.36 -1.54
C LEU A 231 8.09 18.84 -0.07
N MET A 232 7.21 18.35 0.81
CA MET A 232 7.19 18.76 2.21
C MET A 232 8.26 18.08 3.08
N LYS A 233 8.68 16.87 2.74
CA LYS A 233 9.50 16.02 3.63
C LYS A 233 10.88 15.70 3.09
N ASN A 234 11.16 15.96 1.81
CA ASN A 234 12.42 15.66 1.14
C ASN A 234 12.93 14.23 1.43
N ARG A 235 12.02 13.25 1.35
CA ARG A 235 12.26 11.81 1.51
C ARG A 235 11.74 11.10 0.28
N LYS A 236 12.37 9.98 -0.10
CA LYS A 236 11.84 9.15 -1.19
C LYS A 236 10.48 8.59 -0.78
N VAL A 237 9.57 8.44 -1.74
CA VAL A 237 8.25 7.83 -1.48
C VAL A 237 8.26 6.40 -2.01
N ILE A 238 7.85 5.44 -1.20
CA ILE A 238 7.53 4.07 -1.66
C ILE A 238 6.02 3.97 -1.70
N HIS A 239 5.45 3.92 -2.90
CA HIS A 239 4.03 3.81 -3.14
C HIS A 239 3.64 2.40 -3.53
N ILE A 240 2.57 1.87 -2.93
CA ILE A 240 1.97 0.59 -3.28
C ILE A 240 0.55 0.83 -3.79
N ASN A 241 0.30 0.38 -5.01
CA ASN A 241 -0.97 0.54 -5.73
C ASN A 241 -1.25 -0.69 -6.60
N GLY A 242 -2.50 -0.87 -7.00
CA GLY A 242 -2.86 -1.86 -8.00
C GLY A 242 -2.11 -1.60 -9.30
N ARG A 243 -1.50 -2.62 -9.88
CA ARG A 243 -0.68 -2.51 -11.10
C ARG A 243 -1.39 -1.83 -12.27
N PHE A 244 -2.72 -1.90 -12.31
CA PHE A 244 -3.53 -1.18 -13.29
C PHE A 244 -3.24 0.33 -13.33
N HIS A 245 -2.92 0.92 -12.17
CA HIS A 245 -2.65 2.35 -12.00
C HIS A 245 -1.20 2.76 -12.29
N SER A 246 -0.31 1.83 -12.64
CA SER A 246 1.12 2.12 -12.85
C SER A 246 1.77 1.40 -14.02
N ASP A 247 1.20 0.28 -14.47
CA ASP A 247 1.70 -0.52 -15.59
C ASP A 247 1.77 0.29 -16.88
N GLU A 248 2.70 -0.11 -17.75
CA GLU A 248 2.91 0.49 -19.07
C GLU A 248 3.31 1.98 -18.98
N GLY A 249 3.69 2.45 -17.80
CA GLY A 249 4.04 3.84 -17.54
C GLY A 249 2.83 4.78 -17.49
N LEU A 250 1.61 4.24 -17.38
CA LEU A 250 0.34 4.98 -17.38
C LEU A 250 -0.12 5.35 -15.96
N GLY A 251 -1.27 6.02 -15.84
CA GLY A 251 -1.93 6.29 -14.57
C GLY A 251 -1.12 7.18 -13.63
N VAL A 252 -0.91 6.72 -12.39
CA VAL A 252 -0.11 7.40 -11.35
C VAL A 252 1.33 7.62 -11.81
N THR A 253 1.95 6.63 -12.47
CA THR A 253 3.33 6.73 -12.96
C THR A 253 3.47 7.91 -13.93
N HIS A 254 2.59 7.99 -14.94
CA HIS A 254 2.59 9.09 -15.90
C HIS A 254 2.40 10.43 -15.22
N ARG A 255 1.40 10.55 -14.34
CA ARG A 255 1.07 11.81 -13.65
C ARG A 255 2.21 12.33 -12.79
N LEU A 256 2.91 11.46 -12.06
CA LEU A 256 4.03 11.89 -11.24
C LEU A 256 5.22 12.34 -12.09
N ARG A 257 5.47 11.70 -13.25
CA ARG A 257 6.47 12.16 -14.23
C ARG A 257 6.11 13.54 -14.79
N GLU A 258 4.83 13.78 -15.13
CA GLU A 258 4.33 15.08 -15.58
C GLU A 258 4.42 16.18 -14.49
N LEU A 259 4.42 15.78 -13.21
CA LEU A 259 4.67 16.67 -12.07
C LEU A 259 6.17 16.88 -11.81
N GLY A 260 7.05 16.29 -12.63
CA GLY A 260 8.50 16.49 -12.58
C GLY A 260 9.26 15.55 -11.65
N LEU A 261 8.61 14.52 -11.09
CA LEU A 261 9.28 13.54 -10.23
C LEU A 261 9.91 12.41 -11.07
N LYS A 262 11.06 11.92 -10.62
CA LYS A 262 11.70 10.72 -11.17
C LYS A 262 11.07 9.47 -10.56
N ILE A 263 10.41 8.66 -11.38
CA ILE A 263 9.65 7.48 -10.93
C ILE A 263 10.32 6.19 -11.36
N LEU A 264 10.63 5.35 -10.37
CA LEU A 264 11.02 3.95 -10.57
C LEU A 264 9.78 3.08 -10.39
N SER A 265 9.42 2.32 -11.42
CA SER A 265 8.15 1.59 -11.50
C SER A 265 8.37 0.09 -11.61
N ILE A 266 7.66 -0.66 -10.77
CA ILE A 266 7.71 -2.12 -10.75
C ILE A 266 6.31 -2.67 -10.95
N SER A 267 6.14 -3.57 -11.93
CA SER A 267 4.95 -4.41 -12.03
C SER A 267 5.22 -5.75 -11.39
N MET A 268 4.50 -6.09 -10.32
CA MET A 268 4.67 -7.34 -9.57
C MET A 268 3.37 -8.15 -9.57
N PHE A 269 3.41 -9.34 -10.18
CA PHE A 269 2.23 -10.19 -10.33
C PHE A 269 2.58 -11.68 -10.49
N PRO A 270 1.65 -12.59 -10.15
CA PRO A 270 1.82 -14.02 -10.33
C PRO A 270 1.49 -14.45 -11.76
N LEU A 271 2.40 -15.19 -12.40
CA LEU A 271 2.14 -15.87 -13.67
C LEU A 271 1.90 -17.37 -13.48
N LYS A 272 1.11 -17.96 -14.38
CA LYS A 272 1.06 -19.43 -14.48
C LYS A 272 2.32 -19.92 -15.19
N GLU A 273 2.68 -21.17 -14.93
CA GLU A 273 3.77 -21.82 -15.66
C GLU A 273 3.48 -21.82 -17.16
N GLY A 274 4.46 -21.37 -17.96
CA GLY A 274 4.35 -21.25 -19.41
C GLY A 274 3.73 -19.94 -19.92
N ASP A 275 3.14 -19.11 -19.06
CA ASP A 275 2.68 -17.78 -19.47
C ASP A 275 3.87 -16.85 -19.72
N VAL A 276 3.76 -16.00 -20.74
CA VAL A 276 4.78 -15.01 -21.09
C VAL A 276 4.38 -13.64 -20.55
N VAL A 277 5.36 -12.90 -20.02
CA VAL A 277 5.17 -11.51 -19.60
C VAL A 277 4.76 -10.65 -20.81
N PRO A 278 3.65 -9.88 -20.73
CA PRO A 278 3.27 -8.95 -21.79
C PRO A 278 4.39 -7.93 -22.09
N THR A 279 4.71 -7.76 -23.37
CA THR A 279 5.85 -6.92 -23.81
C THR A 279 5.66 -5.45 -23.46
N GLU A 280 4.41 -4.98 -23.43
CA GLU A 280 4.04 -3.60 -23.10
C GLU A 280 4.40 -3.28 -21.63
N ILE A 281 4.16 -4.23 -20.72
CA ILE A 281 4.51 -4.08 -19.31
C ILE A 281 6.01 -4.03 -19.13
N LEU A 282 6.72 -4.92 -19.83
CA LEU A 282 8.19 -4.95 -19.79
C LEU A 282 8.74 -3.58 -20.25
N LYS A 283 8.31 -3.07 -21.40
CA LYS A 283 8.84 -1.79 -21.92
C LYS A 283 8.36 -0.54 -21.17
N GLY A 284 7.19 -0.58 -20.53
CA GLY A 284 6.60 0.59 -19.89
C GLY A 284 6.86 0.72 -18.37
N CYS A 285 7.33 -0.36 -17.74
CA CYS A 285 7.82 -0.35 -16.35
C CYS A 285 9.34 -0.45 -16.31
N ASP A 286 9.98 -0.01 -15.24
CA ASP A 286 11.44 -0.15 -15.10
C ASP A 286 11.84 -1.59 -14.75
N PHE A 287 11.01 -2.29 -13.98
CA PHE A 287 11.17 -3.72 -13.72
C PHE A 287 9.83 -4.46 -13.73
N THR A 288 9.88 -5.74 -14.13
CA THR A 288 8.79 -6.69 -13.92
C THR A 288 9.24 -7.77 -12.94
N VAL A 289 8.39 -8.09 -11.96
CA VAL A 289 8.67 -9.09 -10.93
C VAL A 289 7.59 -10.16 -10.96
N ILE A 290 8.00 -11.40 -11.24
CA ILE A 290 7.08 -12.54 -11.28
C ILE A 290 7.11 -13.25 -9.95
N THR A 291 5.92 -13.46 -9.39
CA THR A 291 5.73 -14.17 -8.13
C THR A 291 5.17 -15.57 -8.39
N GLU A 292 5.37 -16.47 -7.42
CA GLU A 292 4.75 -17.78 -7.46
C GLU A 292 3.23 -17.63 -7.29
N ARG A 293 2.45 -18.17 -8.23
CA ARG A 293 1.00 -18.25 -8.07
C ARG A 293 0.66 -19.31 -7.03
N ARG A 294 0.26 -18.88 -5.83
CA ARG A 294 -0.38 -19.75 -4.85
C ARG A 294 -1.90 -19.71 -5.06
N GLU A 295 -2.53 -20.87 -5.18
CA GLU A 295 -3.99 -20.93 -5.12
C GLU A 295 -4.46 -20.34 -3.78
N LYS A 296 -5.62 -19.65 -3.79
CA LYS A 296 -6.19 -19.11 -2.55
C LYS A 296 -6.38 -20.28 -1.58
N GLU A 297 -5.63 -20.28 -0.48
CA GLU A 297 -6.00 -21.07 0.70
C GLU A 297 -7.35 -20.50 1.18
N ASN A 298 -8.41 -21.30 1.01
CA ASN A 298 -9.75 -20.97 1.49
C ASN A 298 -9.80 -20.90 3.01
#